data_AF-A0A1S8C991-F1
#
_entry.id   AF-A0A1S8C991-F1
#
_cell.length_a   1.000
_cell.length_b   1.000
_cell.length_c   1.000
_cell.angle_alpha   90.00
_cell.angle_beta   90.00
_cell.angle_gamma   90.00
#
_symmetry.space_group_name_H-M   'P 1'
#
loop_
_entity.id
_entity.type
_entity.pdbx_description
1 polymer ?
#
loop_
_entity_poly.entity_id
_entity_poly.type
_entity_poly.pdbx_seq_one_letter_code
_entity_poly.pdbx_strand_id
1 'polypeptide(L)'
;MTVLTSVADLLRDPAPVLLDVRWQLGSDTGRDDHLAGHLPGAVYVDLDTELSAPASPEAGRHPLPSVQSLQAAARRWGDLGRLPRRLYDA
;
A
#
# COMPACT_ATOMS: atom_id res chain seq x y z
N MET A 1 -20.98 -8.87 3.48
CA MET A 1 -19.81 -7.97 3.38
C MET A 1 -20.19 -6.68 4.08
N THR A 2 -19.65 -6.43 5.28
CA THR A 2 -19.96 -5.23 6.06
C THR A 2 -19.03 -4.11 5.61
N VAL A 3 -19.59 -2.99 5.18
CA VAL A 3 -18.81 -1.80 4.84
C VAL A 3 -18.47 -1.08 6.15
N LEU A 4 -17.18 -1.04 6.51
CA LEU A 4 -16.71 -0.34 7.71
C LEU A 4 -16.62 1.18 7.51
N THR A 5 -16.51 1.64 6.27
CA THR A 5 -16.38 3.06 5.89
C THR A 5 -16.62 3.19 4.39
N SER A 6 -17.32 4.24 3.96
CA SER A 6 -17.45 4.55 2.53
C SER A 6 -16.23 5.34 2.03
N VAL A 7 -15.96 5.27 0.73
CA VAL A 7 -14.90 6.10 0.12
C VAL A 7 -15.16 7.59 0.34
N ALA A 8 -16.43 8.02 0.26
CA ALA A 8 -16.81 9.40 0.53
C ALA A 8 -16.44 9.82 1.96
N ASP A 9 -16.61 8.93 2.94
CA ASP A 9 -16.24 9.19 4.34
C ASP A 9 -14.73 9.21 4.53
N LEU A 10 -14.01 8.34 3.81
CA LEU A 10 -12.55 8.25 3.86
C LEU A 10 -11.89 9.51 3.32
N LEU A 11 -12.49 10.17 2.33
CA LEU A 11 -11.95 11.35 1.68
C LEU A 11 -12.31 12.68 2.38
N ARG A 12 -12.99 12.65 3.53
CA ARG A 12 -13.30 13.86 4.31
C ARG A 12 -12.08 14.36 5.10
N ASP A 13 -11.97 15.67 5.27
CA ASP A 13 -10.88 16.34 6.00
C ASP A 13 -10.95 16.05 7.53
N PRO A 14 -9.85 15.65 8.19
CA PRO A 14 -8.54 15.33 7.61
C PRO A 14 -8.51 13.97 6.91
N ALA A 15 -8.23 14.00 5.61
CA ALA A 15 -8.12 12.79 4.81
C ALA A 15 -6.84 12.01 5.20
N PRO A 16 -6.92 10.67 5.30
CA PRO A 16 -5.75 9.84 5.50
C PRO A 16 -4.86 9.85 4.25
N VAL A 17 -3.61 9.44 4.42
CA VAL A 17 -2.79 9.01 3.28
C VAL A 17 -3.26 7.62 2.85
N LEU A 18 -3.72 7.51 1.60
CA LEU A 18 -4.15 6.24 1.01
C LEU A 18 -2.95 5.54 0.39
N LEU A 19 -2.76 4.28 0.72
CA LEU A 19 -1.74 3.41 0.15
C LEU A 19 -2.44 2.38 -0.72
N ASP A 20 -2.19 2.44 -2.02
CA ASP A 20 -2.65 1.48 -3.00
C ASP A 20 -1.64 0.33 -3.03
N VAL A 21 -2.01 -0.80 -2.42
CA VAL A 21 -1.16 -2.00 -2.29
C VAL A 21 -1.62 -3.09 -3.24
N ARG A 22 -2.19 -2.71 -4.39
CA ARG A 22 -2.75 -3.68 -5.32
C ARG A 22 -1.72 -4.72 -5.75
N TRP A 23 -2.15 -5.97 -5.74
CA TRP A 23 -1.28 -7.08 -6.08
C TRP A 23 -2.06 -8.21 -6.71
N GLN A 24 -1.53 -8.76 -7.81
CA GLN A 24 -2.11 -9.90 -8.49
C GLN A 24 -1.01 -10.91 -8.80
N LEU A 25 -1.25 -12.18 -8.44
CA LEU A 25 -0.30 -13.25 -8.70
C LEU A 25 0.01 -13.36 -10.19
N GLY A 26 1.30 -13.23 -10.54
CA GLY A 26 1.78 -13.35 -11.92
C GLY A 26 1.60 -12.07 -12.76
N SER A 27 1.27 -10.93 -12.14
CA SER A 27 1.23 -9.63 -12.81
C SER A 27 2.26 -8.68 -12.22
N ASP A 28 2.98 -7.97 -13.08
CA ASP A 28 3.87 -6.86 -12.75
C ASP A 28 3.26 -5.48 -13.10
N THR A 29 2.01 -5.48 -13.58
CA THR A 29 1.30 -4.28 -14.07
C THR A 29 0.77 -3.38 -12.96
N GLY A 30 0.93 -3.73 -11.68
CA GLY A 30 0.28 -3.01 -10.57
C GLY A 30 0.53 -1.50 -10.58
N ARG A 31 1.73 -1.07 -10.97
CA ARG A 31 2.03 0.36 -11.13
C ARG A 31 1.29 1.00 -12.30
N ASP A 32 1.22 0.34 -13.45
CA ASP A 32 0.50 0.83 -14.61
C ASP A 32 -1.01 0.88 -14.35
N ASP A 33 -1.55 -0.13 -13.67
CA ASP A 33 -2.95 -0.18 -13.26
C ASP A 33 -3.28 0.94 -12.27
N HIS A 34 -2.38 1.25 -11.34
CA HIS A 34 -2.50 2.42 -10.48
C HIS A 34 -2.54 3.71 -11.30
N LEU A 35 -1.64 3.89 -12.26
CA LEU A 35 -1.63 5.06 -13.13
C LEU A 35 -2.90 5.17 -14.00
N ALA A 36 -3.49 4.03 -14.41
CA ALA A 36 -4.73 3.98 -15.16
C ALA A 36 -5.96 4.37 -14.31
N GLY A 37 -5.92 4.13 -13.00
CA GLY A 37 -6.97 4.57 -12.08
C GLY A 37 -6.73 4.18 -10.62
N HIS A 38 -6.85 5.14 -9.72
CA HIS A 38 -6.71 4.97 -8.28
C HIS A 38 -7.55 6.00 -7.51
N LEU A 39 -7.72 5.80 -6.20
CA LEU A 39 -8.40 6.78 -5.35
C LEU A 39 -7.60 8.09 -5.28
N PRO A 40 -8.25 9.28 -5.25
CA PRO A 40 -7.55 10.56 -5.22
C PRO A 40 -6.49 10.65 -4.11
N GLY A 41 -5.27 11.03 -4.49
CA GLY A 41 -4.16 11.21 -3.56
C GLY A 41 -3.53 9.91 -3.05
N ALA A 42 -3.92 8.74 -3.56
CA ALA A 42 -3.30 7.49 -3.19
C ALA A 42 -1.86 7.38 -3.71
N VAL A 43 -1.00 6.76 -2.90
CA VAL A 43 0.37 6.42 -3.24
C VAL A 43 0.44 4.93 -3.55
N TYR A 44 0.97 4.58 -4.72
CA TYR A 44 1.28 3.19 -5.05
C TYR A 44 2.40 2.65 -4.15
N VAL A 45 2.17 1.48 -3.56
CA VAL A 45 3.13 0.76 -2.72
C VAL A 45 3.25 -0.66 -3.27
N ASP A 46 4.45 -0.98 -3.77
CA ASP A 46 4.74 -2.31 -4.28
C ASP A 46 4.83 -3.32 -3.12
N LEU A 47 3.90 -4.28 -3.09
CA LEU A 47 3.82 -5.30 -2.05
C LEU A 47 5.10 -6.14 -1.99
N ASP A 48 5.68 -6.47 -3.14
CA ASP A 48 6.80 -7.40 -3.24
C ASP A 48 8.11 -6.76 -2.76
N THR A 49 8.28 -5.46 -2.98
CA THR A 49 9.56 -4.78 -2.69
C THR A 49 9.52 -3.83 -1.49
N GLU A 50 8.34 -3.33 -1.11
CA GLU A 50 8.21 -2.32 -0.05
C GLU A 50 7.54 -2.84 1.22
N LEU A 51 6.68 -3.86 1.09
CA LEU A 51 5.98 -4.49 2.21
C LEU A 51 6.45 -5.91 2.51
N SER A 52 7.42 -6.42 1.75
CA SER A 52 7.94 -7.77 1.87
C SER A 52 9.47 -7.80 1.88
N ALA A 53 10.04 -8.79 2.56
CA ALA A 53 11.42 -9.20 2.36
C ALA A 53 11.54 -10.12 1.13
N PRO A 54 12.76 -10.40 0.63
CA PRO A 54 12.96 -11.34 -0.46
C PRO A 54 12.36 -12.71 -0.15
N ALA A 55 11.62 -13.26 -1.11
CA ALA A 55 11.03 -14.59 -1.02
C ALA A 55 12.09 -15.68 -0.86
N SER A 56 11.77 -16.72 -0.09
CA SER A 56 12.57 -17.94 0.01
C SER A 56 11.67 -19.16 0.26
N PRO A 57 12.12 -20.39 -0.04
CA PRO A 57 11.37 -21.60 0.29
C PRO A 57 11.01 -21.71 1.78
N GLU A 58 11.88 -21.22 2.66
CA GLU A 58 11.72 -21.28 4.12
C GLU A 58 10.79 -20.18 4.66
N ALA A 59 10.80 -19.01 4.02
CA ALA A 59 10.10 -17.82 4.50
C ALA A 59 8.77 -17.55 3.77
N GLY A 60 8.53 -18.22 2.64
CA GLY A 60 7.34 -18.06 1.80
C GLY A 60 7.49 -16.97 0.74
N ARG A 61 6.36 -16.62 0.09
CA ARG A 61 6.32 -15.71 -1.06
C ARG A 61 6.45 -14.23 -0.69
N HIS A 62 5.88 -13.81 0.44
CA HIS A 62 5.95 -12.42 0.93
C HIS A 62 6.31 -12.42 2.43
N PRO A 63 7.56 -12.76 2.78
CA PRO A 63 8.00 -12.71 4.16
C PRO A 63 7.92 -11.29 4.72
N LEU A 64 7.69 -11.15 6.03
CA LEU A 64 7.70 -9.84 6.67
C LEU A 64 9.07 -9.16 6.51
N PRO A 65 9.12 -7.86 6.15
CA PRO A 65 10.36 -7.12 6.04
C PRO A 65 10.94 -6.83 7.42
N SER A 66 12.24 -6.53 7.46
CA SER A 66 12.83 -5.97 8.67
C SER A 66 12.16 -4.62 9.00
N VAL A 67 12.09 -4.27 10.28
CA VAL A 67 11.56 -2.97 10.72
C VAL A 67 12.30 -1.81 10.03
N GLN A 68 13.60 -1.94 9.84
CA GLN A 68 14.43 -0.91 9.18
C GLN A 68 14.08 -0.76 7.71
N SER A 69 13.92 -1.87 6.98
CA SER A 69 13.50 -1.88 5.58
C SER A 69 12.12 -1.25 5.41
N LEU A 70 11.17 -1.64 6.26
CA LEU A 70 9.82 -1.08 6.26
C LEU A 70 9.84 0.43 6.57
N GLN A 71 10.62 0.88 7.56
CA GLN A 71 10.75 2.31 7.86
C GLN A 71 11.37 3.10 6.71
N ALA A 72 12.36 2.53 6.00
CA ALA A 72 12.96 3.16 4.84
C ALA A 72 11.95 3.28 3.68
N ALA A 73 11.12 2.26 3.48
CA ALA A 73 10.02 2.30 2.52
C ALA A 73 8.95 3.32 2.89
N ALA A 74 8.48 3.28 4.13
CA ALA A 74 7.41 4.14 4.62
C ALA A 74 7.71 5.65 4.49
N ARG A 75 8.99 6.05 4.57
CA ARG A 75 9.42 7.44 4.36
C ARG A 75 9.23 7.93 2.92
N ARG A 76 9.10 7.03 1.95
CA ARG A 76 8.83 7.36 0.54
C ARG A 76 7.34 7.52 0.24
N TRP A 77 6.46 7.02 1.11
CA TRP A 77 5.01 7.07 0.90
C TRP A 77 4.38 8.42 1.29
N GLY A 78 5.20 9.46 1.44
CA GLY A 78 4.80 10.78 1.91
C GLY A 78 5.16 11.02 3.37
N ASP A 79 4.76 12.19 3.89
CA ASP A 79 5.11 12.58 5.25
C ASP A 79 4.51 11.62 6.29
N LEU A 80 5.38 11.04 7.10
CA LEU A 80 5.03 10.20 8.25
C LEU A 80 4.39 11.00 9.42
N GLY A 81 3.95 12.24 9.17
CA GLY A 81 3.29 13.16 10.12
C GLY A 81 1.94 12.68 10.68
N ARG A 82 1.11 13.62 11.18
CA ARG A 82 -0.09 13.34 12.02
C ARG A 82 -1.23 12.56 11.35
N LEU A 83 -1.26 12.44 10.02
CA LEU A 83 -2.39 11.83 9.31
C LEU A 83 -2.32 10.30 9.35
N PRO A 84 -3.45 9.60 9.61
CA PRO A 84 -3.48 8.15 9.56
C PRO A 84 -3.20 7.62 8.15
N ARG A 85 -2.62 6.42 8.06
CA ARG A 85 -2.45 5.69 6.80
C ARG A 85 -3.54 4.63 6.67
N ARG A 86 -4.02 4.42 5.46
CA ARG A 86 -5.03 3.42 5.14
C ARG A 86 -4.60 2.69 3.87
N LEU A 87 -4.46 1.38 3.98
CA LEU A 87 -4.13 0.52 2.86
C LEU A 87 -5.42 0.05 2.20
N TYR A 88 -5.41 -0.08 0.88
CA TYR A 88 -6.45 -0.75 0.12
C TYR A 88 -5.84 -1.53 -1.05
N ASP A 89 -6.58 -2.55 -1.48
CA ASP A 89 -6.30 -3.37 -2.66
C ASP A 89 -7.48 -3.20 -3.62
N ALA A 90 -7.21 -3.21 -4.93
CA ALA A 90 -8.13 -2.75 -5.97
C ALA A 90 -8.60 -3.89 -6.90
#